data_AF-A0A2V8RVW4-F1
#
_entry.id   AF-A0A2V8RVW4-F1
#
_cell.length_a   1.000
_cell.length_b   1.000
_cell.length_c   1.000
_cell.angle_alpha   90.00
_cell.angle_beta   90.00
_cell.angle_gamma   90.00
#
_symmetry.space_group_name_H-M   'P 1'
#
loop_
_entity.id
_entity.type
_entity.pdbx_description
1 polymer ?
#
loop_
_entity_poly.entity_id
_entity_poly.type
_entity_poly.pdbx_seq_one_letter_code
_entity_poly.pdbx_strand_id
1 'polypeptide(L)'
;MSYKRYFLLFLTIVLFVEACGINSVTKAELESVKAGNVITYRYRKGDKEWFYADKIVRVEGDTIYYNASKSESTKGTDARIKEFDTTQELSMKKADLLKYETEQGEDKKKIIWIE
;
A
#
# COMPACT_ATOMS: atom_id res chain seq x y z
N MET A 1 -10.74 -45.57 33.38
CA MET A 1 -10.81 -46.06 31.98
C MET A 1 -11.17 -44.88 31.10
N SER A 2 -10.26 -44.55 30.19
CA SER A 2 -10.23 -43.32 29.41
C SER A 2 -11.11 -43.43 28.17
N TYR A 3 -12.10 -42.54 28.01
CA TYR A 3 -12.99 -42.50 26.85
C TYR A 3 -12.71 -41.27 25.97
N LYS A 4 -12.16 -41.60 24.79
CA LYS A 4 -12.46 -41.03 23.47
C LYS A 4 -12.06 -39.59 23.13
N ARG A 5 -11.00 -39.57 22.32
CA ARG A 5 -10.60 -38.63 21.26
C ARG A 5 -11.76 -37.95 20.52
N TYR A 6 -11.70 -36.62 20.42
CA TYR A 6 -12.27 -35.79 19.34
C TYR A 6 -11.28 -34.62 19.15
N PHE A 7 -10.27 -34.72 18.27
CA PHE A 7 -10.32 -34.30 16.86
C PHE A 7 -11.19 -33.06 16.64
N LEU A 8 -10.71 -31.88 17.07
CA LEU A 8 -11.26 -30.60 16.58
C LEU A 8 -10.41 -30.13 15.41
N LEU A 9 -11.03 -30.18 14.24
CA LEU A 9 -10.49 -29.85 12.95
C LEU A 9 -9.99 -28.41 12.87
N PHE A 10 -8.82 -28.29 12.24
CA PHE A 10 -8.37 -27.14 11.47
C PHE A 10 -9.52 -26.50 10.68
N LEU A 11 -9.76 -25.21 10.92
CA LEU A 11 -10.54 -24.38 10.00
C LEU A 11 -9.76 -23.10 9.69
N THR A 12 -8.60 -23.27 9.06
CA THR A 12 -7.90 -22.17 8.39
C THR A 12 -8.62 -21.94 7.06
N ILE A 13 -9.61 -21.05 7.07
CA ILE A 13 -10.21 -20.55 5.84
C ILE A 13 -9.18 -19.63 5.18
N VAL A 14 -8.36 -20.23 4.32
CA VAL A 14 -7.52 -19.50 3.37
C VAL A 14 -8.43 -19.10 2.21
N LEU A 15 -8.98 -17.90 2.27
CA LEU A 15 -9.60 -17.27 1.10
C LEU A 15 -8.47 -16.81 0.17
N PHE A 16 -8.00 -17.73 -0.66
CA PHE A 16 -7.22 -17.40 -1.85
C PHE A 16 -8.20 -16.92 -2.92
N VAL A 17 -8.30 -15.61 -3.10
CA VAL A 17 -8.91 -15.03 -4.30
C VAL A 17 -7.77 -14.61 -5.21
N GLU A 18 -7.52 -15.42 -6.23
CA GLU A 18 -6.65 -15.05 -7.34
C GLU A 18 -7.35 -13.94 -8.15
N ALA A 19 -6.80 -12.73 -8.08
CA ALA A 19 -7.02 -11.71 -9.10
C ALA A 19 -5.66 -11.38 -9.71
N CYS A 20 -5.46 -11.82 -10.95
CA CYS A 20 -4.30 -11.49 -11.76
C CYS A 20 -4.09 -9.96 -11.82
N GLY A 21 -2.86 -9.53 -11.53
CA GLY A 21 -2.24 -8.39 -12.20
C GLY A 21 -2.36 -7.05 -11.50
N ILE A 22 -1.85 -6.95 -10.27
CA ILE A 22 -1.08 -5.84 -9.68
C ILE A 22 -0.92 -6.23 -8.20
N ASN A 23 0.32 -6.35 -7.71
CA ASN A 23 0.56 -6.66 -6.30
C ASN A 23 -0.28 -5.67 -5.48
N SER A 24 -1.12 -6.20 -4.59
CA SER A 24 -1.89 -5.37 -3.67
C SER A 24 -1.24 -5.48 -2.32
N VAL A 25 -0.90 -4.34 -1.74
CA VAL A 25 -0.37 -4.25 -0.39
C VAL A 25 -1.48 -4.58 0.60
N THR A 26 -1.18 -5.43 1.58
CA THR A 26 -2.10 -5.80 2.66
C THR A 26 -2.24 -4.68 3.70
N LYS A 27 -3.33 -4.66 4.46
CA LYS A 27 -3.47 -3.78 5.62
C LYS A 27 -2.27 -3.86 6.58
N ALA A 28 -1.79 -5.07 6.87
CA ALA A 28 -0.67 -5.28 7.79
C ALA A 28 0.62 -4.61 7.28
N GLU A 29 0.88 -4.66 5.97
CA GLU A 29 2.01 -3.98 5.36
C GLU A 29 1.87 -2.46 5.47
N LEU A 30 0.67 -1.91 5.24
CA LEU A 30 0.39 -0.48 5.41
C LEU A 30 0.55 -0.03 6.88
N GLU A 31 0.11 -0.83 7.84
CA GLU A 31 0.28 -0.57 9.27
C GLU A 31 1.76 -0.62 9.69
N SER A 32 2.57 -1.40 8.99
CA SER A 32 4.01 -1.57 9.25
C SER A 32 4.92 -0.51 8.61
N VAL A 33 4.33 0.46 7.88
CA VAL A 33 5.07 1.53 7.21
C VAL A 33 5.96 2.29 8.20
N LYS A 34 7.22 2.48 7.78
CA LYS A 34 8.27 3.13 8.58
C LYS A 34 9.13 4.06 7.73
N ALA A 35 9.95 4.86 8.42
CA ALA A 35 10.95 5.71 7.78
C ALA A 35 11.84 4.89 6.82
N GLY A 36 12.11 5.46 5.65
CA GLY A 36 12.86 4.84 4.58
C GLY A 36 12.01 4.10 3.55
N ASN A 37 10.77 3.73 3.88
CA ASN A 37 9.91 3.05 2.91
C ASN A 37 9.56 3.93 1.71
N VAL A 38 9.37 3.30 0.55
CA VAL A 38 8.82 3.94 -0.64
C VAL A 38 7.47 3.32 -0.96
N ILE A 39 6.42 4.14 -0.97
CA ILE A 39 5.05 3.72 -1.23
C ILE A 39 4.69 4.08 -2.66
N THR A 40 4.35 3.09 -3.49
CA THR A 40 3.90 3.33 -4.87
C THR A 40 2.39 3.27 -4.98
N TYR A 41 1.81 4.31 -5.55
CA TYR A 41 0.38 4.43 -5.83
C TYR A 41 0.09 4.20 -7.30
N ARG A 42 -1.07 3.63 -7.56
CA ARG A 42 -1.69 3.54 -8.88
C ARG A 42 -2.99 4.32 -8.88
N TYR A 43 -3.18 5.13 -9.90
CA TYR A 43 -4.39 5.91 -10.17
C TYR A 43 -4.95 5.46 -11.52
N ARG A 44 -6.25 5.18 -11.58
CA ARG A 44 -6.90 4.74 -12.82
C ARG A 44 -8.17 5.54 -13.06
N LYS A 45 -8.20 6.25 -14.19
CA LYS A 45 -9.36 7.04 -14.63
C LYS A 45 -9.73 6.64 -16.05
N GLY A 46 -10.86 5.94 -16.20
CA GLY A 46 -11.22 5.30 -17.47
C GLY A 46 -10.13 4.32 -17.92
N ASP A 47 -9.66 4.46 -19.16
CA ASP A 47 -8.61 3.61 -19.75
C ASP A 47 -7.18 4.10 -19.46
N LYS A 48 -7.03 5.18 -18.68
CA LYS A 48 -5.72 5.75 -18.35
C LYS A 48 -5.28 5.33 -16.96
N GLU A 49 -3.99 5.09 -16.82
CA GLU A 49 -3.34 4.68 -15.58
C GLU A 49 -2.06 5.48 -15.35
N TRP A 50 -1.88 5.94 -14.11
CA TRP A 50 -0.72 6.70 -13.66
C TRP A 50 -0.20 6.15 -12.34
N PHE A 51 1.09 6.38 -12.11
CA PHE A 51 1.82 5.94 -10.96
C PHE A 51 2.64 7.08 -10.37
N TYR A 52 2.66 7.11 -9.05
CA TYR A 52 3.41 8.07 -8.23
C TYR A 52 4.02 7.30 -7.06
N ALA A 53 5.06 7.86 -6.43
CA ALA A 53 5.60 7.29 -5.22
C ALA A 53 5.87 8.34 -4.14
N ASP A 54 5.73 7.92 -2.88
CA ASP A 54 6.05 8.72 -1.71
C ASP A 54 7.19 8.05 -0.93
N LYS A 55 8.25 8.78 -0.61
CA LYS A 55 9.29 8.31 0.30
C LYS A 55 8.98 8.74 1.72
N ILE A 56 8.81 7.78 2.60
CA ILE A 56 8.54 8.03 4.01
C ILE A 56 9.82 8.50 4.69
N VAL A 57 9.77 9.70 5.27
CA VAL A 57 10.90 10.33 5.96
C VAL A 57 10.90 9.94 7.43
N ARG A 58 9.73 9.99 8.08
CA ARG A 58 9.54 9.66 9.50
C ARG A 58 8.08 9.35 9.80
N VAL A 59 7.86 8.65 10.91
CA VAL A 59 6.53 8.32 11.42
C VAL A 59 6.47 8.72 12.89
N GLU A 60 5.51 9.57 13.25
CA GLU A 60 5.31 10.05 14.62
C GLU A 60 3.87 9.81 15.06
N GLY A 61 3.70 8.85 15.98
CA GLY A 61 2.38 8.38 16.39
C GLY A 61 1.56 7.91 15.20
N ASP A 62 0.48 8.63 14.92
CA ASP A 62 -0.45 8.36 13.81
C ASP A 62 -0.20 9.22 12.57
N THR A 63 0.90 9.99 12.54
CA THR A 63 1.24 10.86 11.42
C THR A 63 2.45 10.29 10.66
N ILE A 64 2.31 10.18 9.34
CA ILE A 64 3.35 9.75 8.42
C ILE A 64 3.82 10.98 7.66
N TYR A 65 5.13 11.23 7.67
CA TYR A 65 5.77 12.31 6.94
C TYR A 65 6.53 11.76 5.75
N TYR A 66 6.40 12.41 4.60
CA TYR A 66 6.93 11.89 3.34
C TYR A 66 7.33 12.99 2.36
N ASN A 67 8.23 12.64 1.44
CA ASN A 67 8.53 13.42 0.25
C ASN A 67 7.84 12.77 -0.96
N ALA A 68 7.01 13.53 -1.67
CA ALA A 68 6.36 13.04 -2.88
C ALA A 68 7.33 12.98 -4.06
N SER A 69 7.04 12.10 -5.02
CA SER A 69 7.74 12.05 -6.30
C SER A 69 7.58 13.35 -7.09
N LYS A 70 8.65 13.81 -7.74
CA LYS A 70 8.66 14.98 -8.63
C LYS A 70 7.95 14.73 -9.97
N SER A 71 7.68 13.48 -10.30
CA SER A 71 7.18 13.06 -11.61
C SER A 71 6.16 11.96 -11.48
N GLU A 72 5.27 11.89 -12.46
CA GLU A 72 4.33 10.79 -12.68
C GLU A 72 4.84 9.87 -13.80
N SER A 73 4.39 8.62 -13.81
CA SER A 73 4.62 7.70 -14.92
C SER A 73 3.38 6.90 -15.25
N THR A 74 3.31 6.38 -16.47
CA THR A 74 2.32 5.38 -16.89
C THR A 74 2.80 3.95 -16.63
N LYS A 75 3.97 3.79 -15.99
CA LYS A 75 4.54 2.49 -15.57
C LYS A 75 4.94 2.57 -14.10
N GLY A 76 4.40 1.68 -13.27
CA GLY A 76 4.72 1.67 -11.84
C GLY A 76 6.21 1.41 -11.54
N THR A 77 6.92 0.66 -12.38
CA THR A 77 8.34 0.31 -12.17
C THR A 77 9.31 1.36 -12.71
N ASP A 78 8.80 2.52 -13.15
CA ASP A 78 9.64 3.58 -13.70
C ASP A 78 10.53 4.18 -12.61
N ALA A 79 11.84 4.23 -12.82
CA ALA A 79 12.75 4.78 -11.83
C ALA A 79 12.50 6.28 -11.57
N ARG A 80 11.91 7.01 -12.54
CA ARG A 80 11.65 8.45 -12.43
C ARG A 80 10.65 8.81 -11.34
N ILE A 81 9.72 7.92 -11.01
CA ILE A 81 8.79 8.17 -9.89
C ILE A 81 9.49 8.05 -8.52
N LYS A 82 10.75 7.62 -8.47
CA LYS A 82 11.57 7.56 -7.24
C LYS A 82 12.49 8.77 -7.07
N GLU A 83 12.33 9.80 -7.90
CA GLU A 83 12.95 11.10 -7.68
C GLU A 83 12.05 11.94 -6.77
N PHE A 84 12.40 12.03 -5.48
CA PHE A 84 11.56 12.68 -4.48
C PHE A 84 11.89 14.17 -4.31
N ASP A 85 10.87 14.99 -4.09
CA ASP A 85 11.03 16.40 -3.72
C ASP A 85 11.41 16.53 -2.24
N THR A 86 12.72 16.66 -1.97
CA THR A 86 13.24 16.84 -0.61
C THR A 86 13.12 18.28 -0.10
N THR A 87 12.61 19.22 -0.91
CA THR A 87 12.41 20.62 -0.49
C THR A 87 11.12 20.78 0.32
N GLN A 88 10.20 19.81 0.22
CA GLN A 88 8.90 19.82 0.88
C GLN A 88 8.68 18.51 1.64
N GLU A 89 8.33 18.61 2.92
CA GLU A 89 7.85 17.50 3.72
C GLU A 89 6.33 17.58 3.84
N LEU A 90 5.64 16.58 3.29
CA LEU A 90 4.19 16.44 3.39
C LEU A 90 3.85 15.48 4.52
N SER A 91 2.58 15.46 4.93
CA SER A 91 2.12 14.52 5.95
C SER A 91 0.72 14.01 5.68
N MET A 92 0.45 12.79 6.17
CA MET A 92 -0.88 12.19 6.18
C MET A 92 -1.09 11.39 7.47
N LYS A 93 -2.35 11.12 7.83
CA LYS A 93 -2.64 10.22 8.95
C LYS A 93 -2.52 8.77 8.50
N LYS A 94 -2.10 7.88 9.41
CA LYS A 94 -2.11 6.42 9.20
C LYS A 94 -3.49 5.95 8.73
N ALA A 95 -4.56 6.45 9.37
CA ALA A 95 -5.93 6.15 8.97
C ALA A 95 -6.25 6.52 7.51
N ASP A 96 -5.64 7.58 6.98
CA ASP A 96 -5.80 7.96 5.57
C ASP A 96 -5.02 7.04 4.64
N LEU A 97 -3.81 6.64 5.04
CA LEU A 97 -3.01 5.65 4.30
C LEU A 97 -3.77 4.32 4.15
N LEU A 98 -4.39 3.85 5.23
CA LEU A 98 -5.13 2.58 5.26
C LEU A 98 -6.32 2.55 4.29
N LYS A 99 -6.89 3.71 3.93
CA LYS A 99 -7.97 3.77 2.93
C LYS A 99 -7.48 3.22 1.58
N TYR A 100 -6.19 3.36 1.26
CA TYR A 100 -5.62 2.94 -0.02
C TYR A 100 -5.26 1.45 -0.10
N GLU A 101 -5.62 0.63 0.89
CA GLU A 101 -5.66 -0.84 0.77
C GLU A 101 -6.59 -1.28 -0.39
N THR A 102 -7.66 -0.52 -0.60
CA THR A 102 -8.66 -0.73 -1.65
C THR A 102 -8.70 0.46 -2.60
N GLU A 103 -9.33 0.32 -3.77
CA GLU A 103 -9.49 1.44 -4.71
C GLU A 103 -10.36 2.54 -4.09
N GLN A 104 -9.86 3.78 -4.11
CA GLN A 104 -10.52 4.94 -3.53
C GLN A 104 -10.91 5.98 -4.58
N GLY A 105 -12.11 6.55 -4.42
CA GLY A 105 -12.61 7.68 -5.22
C GLY A 105 -12.89 7.35 -6.69
N GLU A 106 -13.25 8.37 -7.45
CA GLU A 106 -13.54 8.24 -8.89
C GLU A 106 -12.31 7.82 -9.70
N ASP A 107 -11.11 8.20 -9.22
CA ASP A 107 -9.83 7.91 -9.87
C ASP A 107 -9.19 6.59 -9.37
N LYS A 108 -9.96 5.76 -8.65
CA LYS A 108 -9.59 4.39 -8.21
C LYS A 108 -8.16 4.28 -7.64
N LYS A 109 -7.76 5.25 -6.81
CA LYS A 109 -6.42 5.31 -6.22
C LYS A 109 -6.19 4.12 -5.29
N LYS A 110 -5.06 3.42 -5.43
CA LYS A 110 -4.66 2.27 -4.59
C LYS A 110 -3.16 2.23 -4.37
N ILE A 111 -2.69 1.75 -3.22
CA ILE A 111 -1.27 1.42 -2.99
C ILE A 111 -0.98 0.02 -3.49
N ILE A 112 0.08 -0.09 -4.28
CA ILE A 112 0.42 -1.34 -4.99
C ILE A 112 1.77 -1.93 -4.57
N TRP A 113 2.70 -1.10 -4.08
CA TRP A 113 3.98 -1.57 -3.55
C TRP A 113 4.42 -0.73 -2.36
N ILE A 114 5.09 -1.40 -1.42
CA ILE A 114 5.95 -0.80 -0.41
C ILE A 114 7.32 -1.44 -0.55
N GLU A 115 8.34 -0.62 -0.72
CA GLU A 115 9.76 -1.02 -0.75
C GLU A 115 10.50 -0.54 0.49
#